data_AF-A0A1F3BCE0-F1
#
_entry.id   AF-A0A1F3BCE0-F1
#
_cell.length_a   1.000
_cell.length_b   1.000
_cell.length_c   1.000
_cell.angle_alpha   90.00
_cell.angle_beta   90.00
_cell.angle_gamma   90.00
#
_symmetry.space_group_name_H-M   'P 1'
#
loop_
_entity.id
_entity.type
_entity.pdbx_description
1 polymer ?
#
loop_
_entity_poly.entity_id
_entity_poly.type
_entity_poly.pdbx_seq_one_letter_code
_entity_poly.pdbx_strand_id
1 'polypeptide(L)'
;MANRNRELGTATLGGLVAGGLVSTALGMADISFSTAIGAFVGGLVAAYLLYGKTSQSAIAGALSGALGTPFFLGVSQILLIFEVIPLPSGPTPQLSELQAAVVVILMMNLIAGAIGAVILSAVHHPPKSLPPPPPPPGSAAGPVRYCVQCGAQLPSGAMICTHCNARQPQ
;
A
#
# COMPACT_ATOMS: atom_id res chain seq x y z
N MET A 1 -15.38 -5.01 -3.03
CA MET A 1 -14.47 -3.91 -3.46
C MET A 1 -14.29 -2.82 -2.40
N ALA A 2 -15.32 -2.52 -1.57
CA ALA A 2 -15.23 -1.47 -0.54
C ALA A 2 -14.11 -1.64 0.51
N ASN A 3 -13.82 -2.87 0.98
CA ASN A 3 -12.74 -3.09 1.94
C ASN A 3 -11.34 -2.78 1.37
N ARG A 4 -11.09 -3.15 0.11
CA ARG A 4 -9.80 -2.92 -0.56
C ARG A 4 -9.47 -1.42 -0.70
N ASN A 5 -10.48 -0.59 -0.94
CA ASN A 5 -10.29 0.86 -1.05
C ASN A 5 -10.08 1.51 0.34
N ARG A 6 -10.71 0.97 1.39
CA ARG A 6 -10.47 1.42 2.77
C ARG A 6 -9.05 1.11 3.23
N GLU A 7 -8.54 -0.08 2.92
CA GLU A 7 -7.16 -0.50 3.23
C GLU A 7 -6.11 0.37 2.52
N LEU A 8 -6.33 0.69 1.25
CA LEU A 8 -5.50 1.64 0.50
C LEU A 8 -5.52 3.04 1.11
N GLY A 9 -6.71 3.52 1.48
CA GLY A 9 -6.88 4.85 2.08
C GLY A 9 -6.16 4.97 3.43
N THR A 10 -6.32 3.99 4.33
CA THR A 10 -5.67 4.01 5.65
C THR A 10 -4.15 3.90 5.55
N ALA A 11 -3.63 3.07 4.63
CA ALA A 11 -2.20 2.95 4.40
C ALA A 11 -1.58 4.23 3.82
N THR A 12 -2.28 4.88 2.88
CA THR A 12 -1.84 6.16 2.31
C THR A 12 -1.84 7.26 3.38
N LEU A 13 -2.86 7.29 4.23
CA LEU A 13 -2.96 8.25 5.33
C LEU A 13 -1.86 8.01 6.39
N GLY A 14 -1.61 6.75 6.76
CA GLY A 14 -0.52 6.39 7.67
C GLY A 14 0.85 6.78 7.12
N GLY A 15 1.10 6.53 5.84
CA GLY A 15 2.32 6.96 5.15
C GLY A 15 2.46 8.48 5.10
N LEU A 16 1.37 9.20 4.83
CA LEU A 16 1.37 10.67 4.79
C LEU A 16 1.69 11.28 6.16
N VAL A 17 1.07 10.76 7.24
CA VAL A 17 1.32 11.26 8.60
C VAL A 17 2.76 10.98 9.02
N ALA A 18 3.25 9.75 8.82
CA ALA A 18 4.62 9.38 9.17
C ALA A 18 5.65 10.18 8.35
N GLY A 19 5.46 10.24 7.04
CA GLY A 19 6.35 10.98 6.14
C GLY A 19 6.33 12.49 6.39
N GLY A 20 5.15 13.05 6.71
CA GLY A 20 5.00 14.45 7.11
C GLY A 20 5.76 14.77 8.39
N LEU A 21 5.59 13.97 9.45
CA LEU A 21 6.31 14.15 10.72
C LEU A 21 7.82 14.08 10.55
N VAL A 22 8.30 13.10 9.78
CA VAL A 22 9.74 12.97 9.47
C VAL A 22 10.23 14.18 8.70
N SER A 23 9.51 14.62 7.66
CA SER A 23 9.88 15.82 6.89
C SER A 23 9.99 17.05 7.78
N THR A 24 9.02 17.27 8.68
CA THR A 24 9.02 18.41 9.60
C THR A 24 10.17 18.33 10.59
N ALA A 25 10.44 17.16 11.18
CA ALA A 25 11.54 16.98 12.11
C ALA A 25 12.90 17.24 11.45
N LEU A 26 13.12 16.73 10.23
CA LEU A 26 14.36 16.99 9.47
C LEU A 26 14.44 18.44 9.00
N GLY A 27 13.30 19.07 8.70
CA GLY A 27 13.24 20.49 8.35
C GLY A 27 13.69 21.41 9.49
N MET A 28 13.37 21.06 10.75
CA MET A 28 13.87 21.81 11.91
C MET A 28 15.38 21.67 12.13
N ALA A 29 15.99 20.63 11.58
CA ALA A 29 17.43 20.39 11.65
C ALA A 29 18.19 20.92 10.41
N ASP A 30 17.54 21.71 9.55
CA ASP A 30 18.10 22.27 8.30
C ASP A 30 18.74 21.20 7.38
N ILE A 31 18.21 19.98 7.40
CA ILE A 31 18.71 18.90 6.56
C ILE A 31 18.17 19.06 5.14
N SER A 32 19.08 19.12 4.16
CA SER A 32 18.73 19.13 2.74
C SER A 32 17.91 17.88 2.38
N PHE A 33 16.91 18.05 1.51
CA PHE A 33 16.02 16.96 1.05
C PHE A 33 15.12 16.35 2.13
N SER A 34 14.85 17.07 3.22
CA SER A 34 13.93 16.64 4.30
C SER A 34 12.58 16.11 3.77
N THR A 35 11.99 16.77 2.79
CA THR A 35 10.71 16.36 2.17
C THR A 35 10.83 15.06 1.37
N ALA A 36 11.95 14.84 0.68
CA ALA A 36 12.17 13.62 -0.10
C ALA A 36 12.41 12.41 0.81
N ILE A 37 13.17 12.62 1.91
CA ILE A 37 13.39 11.61 2.94
C ILE A 37 12.07 11.26 3.63
N GLY A 38 11.26 12.26 3.99
CA GLY A 38 9.95 12.00 4.56
C GLY A 38 9.00 11.32 3.58
N ALA A 39 8.99 11.70 2.30
CA ALA A 39 8.22 11.00 1.26
C ALA A 39 8.65 9.53 1.14
N PHE A 40 9.96 9.24 1.17
CA PHE A 40 10.51 7.88 1.17
C PHE A 40 10.04 7.07 2.38
N VAL A 41 10.11 7.64 3.59
CA VAL A 41 9.62 7.00 4.82
C VAL A 41 8.10 6.79 4.79
N GLY A 42 7.35 7.76 4.26
CA GLY A 42 5.91 7.62 4.05
C GLY A 42 5.58 6.47 3.10
N GLY A 43 6.38 6.31 2.03
CA GLY A 43 6.31 5.18 1.12
C GLY A 43 6.59 3.84 1.81
N LEU A 44 7.62 3.75 2.65
CA LEU A 44 7.91 2.56 3.46
C LEU A 44 6.71 2.22 4.37
N VAL A 45 6.20 3.19 5.12
CA VAL A 45 5.07 2.95 6.05
C VAL A 45 3.82 2.51 5.29
N ALA A 46 3.53 3.12 4.14
CA ALA A 46 2.41 2.70 3.30
C ALA A 46 2.57 1.25 2.81
N ALA A 47 3.76 0.87 2.35
CA ALA A 47 4.04 -0.51 1.94
C ALA A 47 3.96 -1.51 3.09
N TYR A 48 4.39 -1.12 4.28
CA TYR A 48 4.30 -1.94 5.48
C TYR A 48 2.84 -2.25 5.83
N LEU A 49 1.96 -1.25 5.76
CA LEU A 49 0.53 -1.40 6.07
C LEU A 49 -0.23 -2.21 5.00
N LEU A 50 0.21 -2.17 3.73
CA LEU A 50 -0.47 -2.82 2.61
C LEU A 50 -0.09 -4.28 2.36
N TYR A 51 0.95 -4.81 3.02
CA TYR A 51 1.37 -6.22 3.00
C TYR A 51 1.15 -6.94 1.65
N GLY A 52 2.08 -6.76 0.70
CA GLY A 52 2.34 -7.78 -0.34
C GLY A 52 1.83 -7.54 -1.77
N LYS A 53 1.16 -6.43 -2.10
CA LYS A 53 0.88 -6.06 -3.52
C LYS A 53 1.69 -4.83 -3.94
N THR A 54 2.80 -5.08 -4.63
CA THR A 54 3.75 -4.08 -5.18
C THR A 54 3.08 -2.96 -5.97
N SER A 55 2.02 -3.25 -6.73
CA SER A 55 1.29 -2.21 -7.46
C SER A 55 0.45 -1.29 -6.55
N GLN A 56 -0.09 -1.81 -5.45
CA GLN A 56 -0.90 -1.02 -4.53
C GLN A 56 -0.03 -0.20 -3.57
N SER A 57 1.09 -0.77 -3.12
CA SER A 57 2.06 -0.06 -2.29
C SER A 57 2.72 1.07 -3.07
N ALA A 58 3.12 0.86 -4.33
CA ALA A 58 3.66 1.92 -5.18
C ALA A 58 2.70 3.10 -5.36
N ILE A 59 1.41 2.83 -5.59
CA ILE A 59 0.39 3.89 -5.71
C ILE A 59 0.19 4.62 -4.39
N ALA A 60 0.10 3.91 -3.26
CA ALA A 60 -0.04 4.52 -1.93
C ALA A 60 1.20 5.34 -1.53
N GLY A 61 2.40 4.86 -1.86
CA GLY A 61 3.66 5.58 -1.67
C GLY A 61 3.77 6.83 -2.54
N ALA A 62 3.39 6.74 -3.81
CA ALA A 62 3.35 7.89 -4.71
C ALA A 62 2.34 8.95 -4.24
N LEU A 63 1.15 8.52 -3.83
CA LEU A 63 0.11 9.43 -3.32
C LEU A 63 0.52 10.11 -2.01
N SER A 64 1.10 9.37 -1.08
CA SER A 64 1.60 9.95 0.18
C SER A 64 2.77 10.92 -0.04
N GLY A 65 3.70 10.61 -0.96
CA GLY A 65 4.77 11.52 -1.36
C GLY A 65 4.27 12.78 -2.06
N ALA A 66 3.34 12.64 -3.01
CA ALA A 66 2.76 13.76 -3.74
C ALA A 66 1.97 14.71 -2.81
N LEU A 67 1.17 14.15 -1.90
CA LEU A 67 0.35 14.90 -0.95
C LEU A 67 1.15 15.43 0.25
N GLY A 68 2.35 14.92 0.52
CA GLY A 68 3.24 15.44 1.56
C GLY A 68 3.67 16.89 1.30
N THR A 69 3.90 17.25 0.04
CA THR A 69 4.32 18.61 -0.37
C THR A 69 3.27 19.69 -0.05
N PRO A 70 1.99 19.57 -0.48
CA PRO A 70 0.96 20.54 -0.12
C PRO A 70 0.65 20.52 1.39
N PHE A 71 0.81 19.37 2.06
CA PHE A 71 0.65 19.29 3.51
C PHE A 71 1.70 20.12 4.24
N PHE A 72 2.98 20.00 3.86
CA PHE A 72 4.06 20.82 4.42
C PHE A 72 3.85 22.32 4.14
N LEU A 73 3.45 22.67 2.92
CA LEU A 73 3.10 24.06 2.59
C LEU A 73 1.95 24.57 3.46
N GLY A 74 0.89 23.78 3.67
CA GLY A 74 -0.21 24.13 4.56
C GLY A 74 0.25 24.37 6.00
N VAL A 75 1.08 23.48 6.55
CA VAL A 75 1.64 23.64 7.90
C VAL A 75 2.52 24.89 8.00
N SER A 76 3.37 25.14 7.01
CA SER A 76 4.20 26.36 6.98
C SER A 76 3.37 27.64 6.90
N GLN A 77 2.28 27.63 6.12
CA GLN A 77 1.37 28.77 6.02
C GLN A 77 0.68 29.06 7.35
N ILE A 78 0.22 28.01 8.05
CA ILE A 78 -0.36 28.15 9.38
C ILE A 78 0.66 28.75 10.36
N LEU A 79 1.89 28.22 10.41
CA LEU A 79 2.95 28.74 11.28
C LEU A 79 3.31 30.20 10.97
N LEU A 80 3.23 30.61 9.71
CA LEU A 80 3.47 31.99 9.26
C LEU A 80 2.31 32.92 9.69
N ILE A 81 1.06 32.46 9.60
CA ILE A 81 -0.11 33.21 10.11
C ILE A 81 -0.01 33.46 11.63
N PHE A 82 0.55 32.51 12.38
CA PHE A 82 0.79 32.65 13.82
C PHE A 82 2.11 33.36 14.16
N GLU A 83 2.82 33.92 13.17
CA GLU A 83 4.12 34.60 13.32
C GLU A 83 5.20 33.79 14.07
N VAL A 84 5.08 32.45 14.07
CA VAL A 84 6.07 31.56 14.72
C VAL A 84 7.36 31.52 13.91
N ILE A 85 7.29 31.78 12.61
CA ILE A 85 8.43 31.80 11.67
C ILE A 85 8.51 33.21 11.06
N PRO A 86 9.71 33.82 10.98
CA PRO A 86 9.87 35.16 10.40
C PRO A 86 9.49 35.19 8.92
N LEU A 87 8.96 36.33 8.46
CA LEU A 87 8.67 36.52 7.03
C LEU A 87 9.97 36.37 6.22
N PRO A 88 9.94 35.59 5.12
CA PRO A 88 11.09 35.47 4.23
C PRO A 88 11.41 36.84 3.63
N SER A 89 12.55 37.41 3.99
CA SER A 89 12.98 38.77 3.59
C SER A 89 13.67 38.79 2.22
N GLY A 90 13.56 37.70 1.45
CA GLY A 90 14.21 37.53 0.15
C GLY A 90 13.41 38.16 -1.00
N PRO A 91 14.06 38.36 -2.16
CA PRO A 91 13.36 38.74 -3.38
C PRO A 91 12.28 37.70 -3.71
N THR A 92 11.05 38.16 -3.97
CA THR A 92 9.96 37.28 -4.38
C THR A 92 10.34 36.60 -5.70
N PRO A 93 10.44 35.27 -5.76
CA PRO A 93 10.77 34.57 -7.00
C PRO A 93 9.70 34.84 -8.05
N GLN A 94 10.10 34.87 -9.32
CA GLN A 94 9.13 34.99 -10.41
C GLN A 94 8.23 33.75 -10.47
N LEU A 95 6.97 33.93 -10.89
CA LEU A 95 5.97 32.87 -10.91
C LEU A 95 6.42 31.63 -11.71
N SER A 96 7.18 31.84 -12.79
CA SER A 96 7.74 30.78 -13.63
C SER A 96 8.80 29.93 -12.90
N GLU A 97 9.70 30.56 -12.14
CA GLU A 97 10.71 29.86 -11.34
C GLU A 97 10.08 29.10 -10.18
N LEU A 98 9.07 29.70 -9.54
CA LEU A 98 8.32 29.06 -8.47
C LEU A 98 7.58 27.82 -8.98
N GLN A 99 6.92 27.92 -10.15
CA GLN A 99 6.25 26.78 -10.78
C GLN A 99 7.24 25.66 -11.13
N ALA A 100 8.40 26.00 -11.72
CA ALA A 100 9.42 25.01 -12.04
C ALA A 100 9.95 24.30 -10.79
N ALA A 101 10.25 25.04 -9.72
CA ALA A 101 10.72 24.48 -8.45
C ALA A 101 9.66 23.56 -7.81
N VAL A 102 8.39 23.97 -7.80
CA VAL A 102 7.29 23.15 -7.26
C VAL A 102 7.14 21.86 -8.06
N VAL A 103 7.22 21.91 -9.39
CA VAL A 103 7.13 20.71 -10.24
C VAL A 103 8.29 19.75 -9.96
N VAL A 104 9.52 20.25 -9.86
CA VAL A 104 10.70 19.43 -9.57
C VAL A 104 10.58 18.78 -8.19
N ILE A 105 10.19 19.53 -7.16
CA ILE A 105 9.99 19.00 -5.81
C ILE A 105 8.88 17.94 -5.80
N LEU A 106 7.76 18.18 -6.48
CA LEU A 106 6.66 17.24 -6.57
C LEU A 106 7.10 15.93 -7.22
N MET A 107 7.83 16.01 -8.34
CA MET A 107 8.37 14.82 -9.02
C MET A 107 9.35 14.06 -8.12
N MET A 108 10.26 14.76 -7.45
CA MET A 108 11.23 14.16 -6.55
C MET A 108 10.55 13.40 -5.39
N ASN A 109 9.54 14.00 -4.76
CA ASN A 109 8.79 13.41 -3.65
C ASN A 109 7.92 12.24 -4.12
N LEU A 110 7.31 12.35 -5.30
CA LEU A 110 6.51 11.28 -5.90
C LEU A 110 7.38 10.06 -6.22
N ILE A 111 8.55 10.27 -6.81
CA ILE A 111 9.51 9.21 -7.10
C ILE A 111 10.04 8.60 -5.79
N ALA A 112 10.43 9.42 -4.81
CA ALA A 112 10.94 8.94 -3.53
C ALA A 112 9.91 8.09 -2.77
N GLY A 113 8.65 8.52 -2.70
CA GLY A 113 7.58 7.76 -2.08
C GLY A 113 7.26 6.46 -2.80
N ALA A 114 7.26 6.46 -4.14
CA ALA A 114 7.09 5.25 -4.94
C ALA A 114 8.25 4.25 -4.71
N ILE A 115 9.50 4.73 -4.74
CA ILE A 115 10.68 3.89 -4.51
C ILE A 115 10.64 3.27 -3.11
N GLY A 116 10.39 4.07 -2.07
CA GLY A 116 10.30 3.57 -0.70
C GLY A 116 9.26 2.47 -0.57
N ALA A 117 8.08 2.67 -1.18
CA ALA A 117 7.03 1.67 -1.14
C ALA A 117 7.37 0.38 -1.92
N VAL A 118 8.02 0.51 -3.09
CA VAL A 118 8.44 -0.65 -3.89
C VAL A 118 9.51 -1.46 -3.18
N ILE A 119 10.53 -0.81 -2.60
CA ILE A 119 11.61 -1.49 -1.89
C ILE A 119 11.06 -2.33 -0.74
N LEU A 120 10.25 -1.73 0.14
CA LEU A 120 9.72 -2.50 1.26
C LEU A 120 8.72 -3.56 0.81
N SER A 121 7.91 -3.30 -0.21
CA SER A 121 6.99 -4.31 -0.74
C SER A 121 7.71 -5.47 -1.43
N ALA A 122 8.94 -5.28 -1.92
CA ALA A 122 9.76 -6.34 -2.47
C ALA A 122 10.43 -7.19 -1.38
N VAL A 123 10.80 -6.57 -0.24
CA VAL A 123 11.43 -7.27 0.90
C VAL A 123 10.39 -7.95 1.80
N HIS A 124 9.23 -7.33 1.98
CA HIS A 124 8.19 -7.78 2.89
C HIS A 124 7.16 -8.63 2.15
N HIS A 125 7.48 -9.90 1.95
CA HIS A 125 6.55 -10.86 1.38
C HIS A 125 5.47 -11.27 2.41
N PRO A 126 4.21 -11.42 1.99
CA PRO A 126 3.19 -11.96 2.88
C PRO A 126 3.59 -13.38 3.29
N PRO A 127 3.39 -13.77 4.56
CA PRO A 127 3.56 -15.16 4.95
C PRO A 127 2.67 -16.01 4.04
N LYS A 128 3.22 -17.09 3.46
CA LYS A 128 2.44 -18.07 2.69
C LYS A 128 1.24 -18.44 3.54
N SER A 129 0.05 -18.06 3.08
CA SER A 129 -1.20 -18.35 3.74
C SER A 129 -1.25 -19.82 4.08
N LEU A 130 -1.59 -20.12 5.33
CA LEU A 130 -2.07 -21.43 5.73
C LEU A 130 -3.12 -21.93 4.71
N PRO A 131 -3.23 -23.26 4.51
CA PRO A 131 -4.19 -23.83 3.57
C PRO A 131 -5.57 -23.19 3.76
N PRO A 132 -6.32 -22.96 2.66
CA PRO A 132 -7.61 -22.28 2.71
C PRO A 132 -8.49 -22.90 3.79
N PRO A 133 -9.19 -22.08 4.60
CA PRO A 133 -10.08 -22.60 5.61
C PRO A 133 -11.07 -23.58 4.95
N PRO A 134 -11.32 -24.75 5.58
CA PRO A 134 -12.25 -25.73 5.03
C PRO A 134 -13.59 -25.05 4.72
N PRO A 135 -14.23 -25.39 3.57
CA PRO A 135 -15.46 -24.77 3.14
C PRO A 135 -16.52 -24.85 4.24
N PRO A 136 -17.37 -23.81 4.41
CA PRO A 136 -18.42 -23.79 5.41
C PRO A 136 -19.29 -25.05 5.29
N PRO A 137 -19.62 -25.72 6.42
CA PRO A 137 -20.51 -26.88 6.40
C PRO A 137 -21.90 -26.41 5.97
N GLY A 138 -22.23 -26.58 4.69
CA GLY A 138 -23.54 -26.21 4.15
C GLY A 138 -23.61 -25.94 2.65
N SER A 139 -22.50 -25.73 1.94
CA SER A 139 -22.55 -25.50 0.49
C SER A 139 -22.40 -26.81 -0.30
N ALA A 140 -23.54 -27.44 -0.58
CA ALA A 140 -23.77 -28.42 -1.65
C ALA A 140 -22.99 -29.74 -1.57
N ALA A 141 -23.33 -30.58 -0.58
CA ALA A 141 -23.21 -32.02 -0.74
C ALA A 141 -24.27 -32.48 -1.76
N GLY A 142 -23.91 -32.50 -3.05
CA GLY A 142 -24.53 -33.47 -3.95
C GLY A 142 -24.35 -34.88 -3.38
N PRO A 143 -25.23 -35.86 -3.68
CA PRO A 143 -25.15 -37.19 -3.07
C PRO A 143 -23.75 -37.78 -3.29
N VAL A 144 -22.96 -37.80 -2.22
CA VAL A 144 -21.60 -38.33 -2.24
C VAL A 144 -21.75 -39.84 -2.42
N ARG A 145 -21.39 -40.34 -3.60
CA ARG A 145 -21.41 -41.77 -3.88
C ARG A 145 -20.13 -42.39 -3.37
N TYR A 146 -20.24 -43.57 -2.78
CA TYR A 146 -19.10 -44.38 -2.36
C TYR A 146 -18.82 -45.46 -3.38
N CYS A 147 -17.55 -45.81 -3.56
CA CYS A 147 -17.16 -46.90 -4.43
C CYS A 147 -17.72 -48.23 -3.90
N VAL A 148 -18.42 -48.99 -4.73
CA VAL A 148 -18.96 -50.32 -4.33
C VAL A 148 -17.87 -51.37 -4.09
N GLN A 149 -16.64 -51.13 -4.53
CA GLN A 149 -15.51 -52.07 -4.42
C GLN A 149 -14.55 -51.73 -3.27
N CYS A 150 -14.24 -50.45 -3.05
CA CYS A 150 -13.23 -50.03 -2.06
C CYS A 150 -13.76 -49.07 -0.99
N GLY A 151 -15.02 -48.62 -1.08
CA GLY A 151 -15.61 -47.70 -0.11
C GLY A 151 -15.10 -46.25 -0.16
N ALA A 152 -14.20 -45.89 -1.09
CA ALA A 152 -13.71 -44.52 -1.23
C ALA A 152 -14.83 -43.56 -1.68
N GLN A 153 -14.79 -42.30 -1.23
CA GLN A 153 -15.70 -41.26 -1.71
C GLN A 153 -15.40 -40.90 -3.17
N LEU A 154 -16.42 -40.90 -4.01
CA LEU A 154 -16.35 -40.42 -5.38
C LEU A 154 -17.09 -39.08 -5.52
N PRO A 155 -16.53 -38.13 -6.29
CA PRO A 155 -17.25 -36.93 -6.68
C PRO A 155 -18.47 -37.28 -7.55
N SER A 156 -19.54 -36.48 -7.44
CA SER A 156 -20.79 -36.69 -8.17
C SER A 156 -20.55 -36.74 -9.69
N GLY A 157 -20.91 -37.87 -10.32
CA GLY A 157 -20.74 -38.09 -11.77
C GLY A 157 -19.49 -38.87 -12.18
N ALA A 158 -18.63 -39.28 -11.24
CA ALA A 158 -17.45 -40.10 -11.55
C ALA A 158 -17.83 -41.54 -11.93
N MET A 159 -17.58 -41.91 -13.19
CA MET A 159 -17.80 -43.27 -13.72
C MET A 159 -16.69 -44.27 -13.35
N ILE A 160 -15.53 -43.77 -12.91
CA ILE A 160 -14.35 -44.57 -12.53
C ILE A 160 -13.84 -44.07 -11.18
N CYS A 161 -13.54 -45.00 -10.27
CA CYS A 161 -12.94 -44.69 -8.98
C CYS A 161 -11.44 -44.34 -9.14
N THR A 162 -11.00 -43.23 -8.58
CA THR A 162 -9.58 -42.80 -8.59
C THR A 162 -8.67 -43.63 -7.67
N HIS A 163 -9.24 -44.42 -6.76
CA HIS A 163 -8.48 -45.24 -5.81
C HIS A 163 -8.26 -46.69 -6.27
N CYS A 164 -9.28 -47.33 -6.86
CA CYS A 164 -9.20 -48.75 -7.28
C CYS A 164 -9.40 -48.95 -8.78
N ASN A 165 -9.60 -47.88 -9.56
CA ASN A 165 -9.89 -47.92 -10.99
C ASN A 165 -11.14 -48.74 -11.38
N ALA A 166 -11.98 -49.12 -10.41
CA ALA A 166 -13.22 -49.85 -10.68
C ALA A 166 -14.29 -48.93 -11.26
N ARG A 167 -14.99 -49.43 -12.29
CA ARG A 167 -16.12 -48.75 -12.93
C ARG A 167 -17.34 -48.77 -12.00
N GLN A 168 -17.99 -47.63 -11.81
CA GLN A 168 -19.19 -47.54 -10.98
C GLN A 168 -20.47 -47.74 -11.81
N PRO A 169 -21.48 -48.46 -11.30
CA PRO A 169 -22.80 -48.50 -11.93
C PRO A 169 -23.45 -47.10 -11.87
N GLN A 170 -24.16 -46.73 -12.94
CA GLN A 170 -24.93 -45.48 -13.02
C GLN A 170 -26.09 -45.46 -12.02
#